data_AF-A0A8S9Q1X0-F1
#
_entry.id   AF-A0A8S9Q1X0-F1
#
_cell.length_a   1.000
_cell.length_b   1.000
_cell.length_c   1.000
_cell.angle_alpha   90.00
_cell.angle_beta   90.00
_cell.angle_gamma   90.00
#
_symmetry.space_group_name_H-M   'P 1'
#
loop_
_entity.id
_entity.type
_entity.pdbx_description
1 polymer ?
#
loop_
_entity_poly.entity_id
_entity_poly.type
_entity_poly.pdbx_seq_one_letter_code
_entity_poly.pdbx_strand_id
1 'polypeptide(L)'
;AKEITVLCDAKVALIVFASNGKMTDYCCPSMDLGAMLDQYQKLSGKKLWDAKHEMEFLMTKRRNEKMLVEENRQLSFQLEKIMSLVID
;
A
#
# COMPACT_ATOMS: atom_id res chain seq x y z
N ALA A 1 18.48 -13.23 2.57
CA ALA A 1 17.38 -12.57 1.83
C ALA A 1 17.91 -11.48 0.90
N LYS A 2 18.58 -10.44 1.42
CA LYS A 2 19.14 -9.34 0.62
C LYS A 2 20.05 -9.77 -0.53
N GLU A 3 21.00 -10.68 -0.27
CA GLU A 3 21.93 -11.15 -1.32
C GLU A 3 21.19 -11.83 -2.46
N ILE A 4 20.23 -12.72 -2.17
CA ILE A 4 19.42 -13.41 -3.19
C ILE A 4 18.59 -12.40 -4.00
N THR A 5 18.00 -11.40 -3.34
CA THR A 5 17.28 -10.33 -4.02
C THR A 5 18.15 -9.62 -5.05
N VAL A 6 19.40 -9.29 -4.70
CA VAL A 6 20.30 -8.56 -5.60
C VAL A 6 20.89 -9.47 -6.69
N LEU A 7 21.40 -10.65 -6.31
CA LEU A 7 22.13 -11.53 -7.23
C LEU A 7 21.23 -12.18 -8.27
N CYS A 8 19.95 -12.40 -7.93
CA CYS A 8 19.01 -13.10 -8.80
C CYS A 8 17.86 -12.22 -9.30
N ASP A 9 17.87 -10.92 -9.00
CA ASP A 9 16.73 -10.00 -9.21
C ASP A 9 15.40 -10.58 -8.69
N ALA A 10 15.48 -11.28 -7.54
CA ALA A 10 14.38 -12.04 -7.00
C ALA A 10 13.54 -11.19 -6.03
N LYS A 11 12.22 -11.25 -6.19
CA LYS A 11 11.26 -10.73 -5.20
C LYS A 11 11.24 -11.66 -3.98
N VAL A 12 11.75 -11.16 -2.85
CA VAL A 12 11.89 -11.94 -1.61
C VAL A 12 11.29 -11.15 -0.45
N ALA A 13 10.41 -11.80 0.31
CA ALA A 13 9.99 -11.36 1.64
C ALA A 13 10.28 -12.46 2.67
N LEU A 14 10.61 -12.05 3.88
CA LEU A 14 10.86 -12.93 5.02
C LEU A 14 10.14 -12.36 6.24
N ILE A 15 9.35 -13.19 6.91
CA ILE A 15 8.68 -12.85 8.17
C ILE A 15 9.19 -13.80 9.24
N VAL A 16 9.64 -13.25 10.36
CA VAL A 16 10.14 -14.03 11.52
C VAL A 16 9.38 -13.62 12.76
N PHE A 17 8.86 -14.61 13.49
CA PHE A 17 8.30 -14.44 14.82
C PHE A 17 9.30 -14.94 15.85
N ALA A 18 9.76 -14.06 16.73
CA ALA A 18 10.59 -14.44 17.87
C ALA A 18 9.77 -15.20 18.93
N SER A 19 10.45 -15.91 19.84
CA SER A 19 9.80 -16.68 20.90
C SER A 19 8.93 -15.84 21.85
N ASN A 20 9.19 -14.53 21.94
CA ASN A 20 8.39 -13.57 22.69
C ASN A 20 7.17 -13.05 21.90
N GLY A 21 6.90 -13.58 20.71
CA GLY A 21 5.80 -13.17 19.83
C GLY A 21 6.08 -11.93 18.98
N LYS A 22 7.26 -11.30 19.09
CA LYS A 22 7.58 -10.12 18.28
C LYS A 22 7.78 -10.53 16.82
N MET A 23 7.06 -9.86 15.92
CA MET A 23 7.25 -9.99 14.48
C MET A 23 8.36 -9.04 14.01
N THR A 24 9.23 -9.55 13.15
CA THR A 24 10.17 -8.76 12.36
C THR A 24 10.12 -9.26 10.93
N ASP A 25 10.18 -8.33 9.99
CA ASP A 25 10.12 -8.64 8.57
C ASP A 25 11.28 -8.02 7.79
N TYR A 26 11.52 -8.61 6.64
CA TYR A 26 12.33 -8.05 5.56
C TYR A 26 11.52 -8.18 4.27
N CYS A 27 11.46 -7.12 3.49
CA CYS A 27 10.96 -7.15 2.11
C CYS A 27 11.98 -6.52 1.17
N CYS A 28 12.07 -7.03 -0.06
CA CYS A 28 12.95 -6.45 -1.06
C CYS A 28 12.59 -4.98 -1.36
N PRO A 29 13.56 -4.10 -1.68
CA PRO A 29 13.29 -2.66 -1.86
C PRO A 29 12.34 -2.32 -3.03
N SER A 30 12.21 -3.23 -4.00
CA SER A 30 11.39 -3.05 -5.19
C SER A 30 9.89 -3.33 -4.96
N MET A 31 9.50 -3.73 -3.74
CA MET A 31 8.13 -4.11 -3.42
C MET A 31 7.83 -3.94 -1.93
N ASP A 32 6.64 -3.48 -1.57
CA ASP A 32 6.21 -3.52 -0.17
C ASP A 32 5.71 -4.91 0.24
N LEU A 33 5.74 -5.19 1.54
CA LEU A 33 5.33 -6.48 2.08
C LEU A 33 3.85 -6.81 1.78
N GLY A 34 2.97 -5.81 1.79
CA GLY A 34 1.54 -5.99 1.50
C GLY A 34 1.32 -6.49 0.08
N ALA A 35 1.96 -5.85 -0.89
CA ALA A 35 1.91 -6.27 -2.29
C ALA A 35 2.46 -7.69 -2.49
N MET A 36 3.53 -8.07 -1.77
CA MET A 36 4.09 -9.41 -1.83
C MET A 36 3.10 -10.46 -1.31
N LEU A 37 2.43 -10.18 -0.19
CA LEU A 37 1.41 -11.05 0.40
C LEU A 37 0.17 -11.16 -0.49
N ASP A 38 -0.27 -10.06 -1.12
CA ASP A 38 -1.31 -10.06 -2.14
C ASP A 38 -0.95 -10.99 -3.32
N GLN A 39 0.28 -10.87 -3.83
CA GLN A 39 0.76 -11.71 -4.92
C GLN A 39 0.82 -13.19 -4.50
N TYR A 40 1.30 -13.48 -3.30
CA TYR A 40 1.32 -14.84 -2.76
C TYR A 40 -0.09 -15.43 -2.66
N GLN A 41 -1.06 -14.69 -2.13
CA GLN A 41 -2.44 -15.16 -2.01
C GLN A 41 -3.05 -15.48 -3.39
N LYS A 42 -2.81 -14.61 -4.39
CA LYS A 42 -3.26 -14.81 -5.78
C LYS A 42 -2.65 -16.06 -6.43
N LEU A 43 -1.35 -16.29 -6.24
CA LEU A 43 -0.63 -17.38 -6.90
C LEU A 43 -0.81 -18.72 -6.17
N SER A 44 -0.84 -18.72 -4.84
CA SER A 44 -0.94 -19.93 -4.04
C SER A 44 -2.39 -20.38 -3.81
N GLY A 45 -3.36 -19.47 -4.01
CA GLY A 45 -4.77 -19.68 -3.65
C GLY A 45 -5.02 -19.74 -2.15
N LYS A 46 -4.00 -19.57 -1.30
CA LYS A 46 -4.14 -19.61 0.16
C LYS A 46 -4.64 -18.27 0.65
N LYS A 47 -5.81 -18.28 1.29
CA LYS A 47 -6.37 -17.07 1.88
C LYS A 47 -5.60 -16.69 3.14
N LEU A 48 -4.98 -15.51 3.14
CA LEU A 48 -4.16 -14.98 4.24
C LEU A 48 -4.98 -14.19 5.26
N TRP A 49 -6.10 -13.60 4.84
CA TRP A 49 -7.02 -12.85 5.69
C TRP A 49 -8.47 -13.26 5.44
N ASP A 50 -9.33 -13.03 6.42
CA ASP A 50 -10.76 -13.30 6.27
C ASP A 50 -11.47 -12.20 5.46
N ALA A 51 -12.72 -12.46 5.07
CA ALA A 51 -13.52 -11.52 4.31
C ALA A 51 -13.83 -10.21 5.08
N LYS A 52 -13.78 -10.23 6.42
CA LYS A 52 -14.06 -9.06 7.25
C LYS A 52 -12.91 -8.06 7.15
N HIS A 53 -11.68 -8.52 7.35
CA HIS A 53 -10.48 -7.71 7.21
C HIS A 53 -10.31 -7.19 5.77
N GLU A 54 -10.64 -8.01 4.77
CA GLU A 54 -10.64 -7.61 3.37
C GLU A 54 -11.60 -6.45 3.11
N MET A 55 -12.83 -6.54 3.63
CA MET A 55 -13.84 -5.49 3.47
C MET A 55 -13.43 -4.21 4.21
N GLU A 56 -12.88 -4.31 5.42
CA GLU A 56 -12.42 -3.15 6.19
C GLU A 56 -11.30 -2.38 5.46
N PHE A 57 -10.34 -3.11 4.89
CA PHE A 57 -9.29 -2.53 4.07
C PHE A 57 -9.86 -1.81 2.83
N LEU A 58 -10.74 -2.48 2.08
CA LEU A 58 -11.36 -1.90 0.88
C LEU A 58 -12.21 -0.67 1.19
N MET A 59 -12.94 -0.68 2.31
CA MET A 59 -13.74 0.46 2.76
C MET A 59 -12.86 1.64 3.16
N THR A 60 -11.75 1.38 3.85
CA THR A 60 -10.75 2.39 4.21
C THR A 60 -10.11 2.99 2.96
N LYS A 61 -9.66 2.14 2.03
CA LYS A 61 -9.08 2.58 0.76
C LYS A 61 -10.05 3.45 -0.04
N ARG A 62 -11.31 3.02 -0.16
CA ARG A 62 -12.38 3.79 -0.83
C ARG A 62 -12.63 5.13 -0.14
N ARG A 63 -12.61 5.18 1.20
CA ARG A 63 -12.76 6.44 1.96
C ARG A 63 -11.60 7.39 1.68
N ASN A 64 -10.37 6.88 1.68
CA ASN A 64 -9.17 7.66 1.41
C ASN A 64 -9.18 8.22 -0.03
N GLU A 65 -9.54 7.40 -1.01
CA GLU A 65 -9.69 7.83 -2.42
C GLU A 65 -10.72 8.96 -2.56
N LYS A 66 -11.87 8.84 -1.89
CA LYS A 66 -12.89 9.91 -1.89
C LYS A 66 -12.38 11.21 -1.27
N MET A 67 -11.63 11.11 -0.17
CA MET A 67 -11.07 12.28 0.50
C MET A 67 -10.04 12.99 -0.39
N LEU A 68 -9.15 12.23 -1.02
CA LEU A 68 -8.16 12.76 -1.97
C LEU A 68 -8.80 13.46 -3.17
N VAL A 69 -9.92 12.92 -3.70
CA VAL A 69 -10.66 13.56 -4.79
C VAL A 69 -11.25 14.90 -4.35
N GLU A 70 -11.82 14.96 -3.14
CA GLU A 70 -12.39 16.19 -2.59
C GLU A 70 -11.31 17.24 -2.31
N GLU A 71 -10.19 16.84 -1.72
CA GLU A 71 -9.03 17.73 -1.49
C GLU A 71 -8.51 18.30 -2.81
N ASN A 72 -8.34 17.45 -3.83
CA ASN A 72 -7.93 17.91 -5.16
C ASN A 72 -8.94 18.88 -5.77
N ARG A 73 -10.24 18.62 -5.60
CA ARG A 73 -11.29 19.51 -6.10
C ARG A 73 -11.22 20.88 -5.40
N GLN A 74 -11.00 20.89 -4.09
CA GLN A 74 -10.86 22.13 -3.31
C GLN A 74 -9.63 22.92 -3.72
N LEU A 75 -8.49 22.25 -3.90
CA LEU A 75 -7.25 22.89 -4.37
C LEU A 75 -7.42 23.49 -5.77
N SER A 76 -8.05 22.77 -6.70
CA SER A 76 -8.36 23.30 -8.03
C SER A 76 -9.23 24.54 -7.97
N PHE A 77 -10.26 24.55 -7.11
CA PHE A 77 -11.11 25.73 -6.92
C PHE A 77 -10.33 26.92 -6.33
N GLN A 78 -9.41 26.66 -5.39
CA GLN A 78 -8.55 27.73 -4.85
C GLN A 78 -7.61 28.30 -5.91
N LEU A 79 -7.03 27.46 -6.78
CA LEU A 79 -6.19 27.91 -7.89
C LEU A 79 -6.97 28.80 -8.87
N GLU A 80 -8.19 28.41 -9.25
CA GLU A 80 -9.06 29.21 -10.12
C GLU A 80 -9.36 30.59 -9.52
N LYS A 81 -9.66 30.65 -8.22
CA LYS A 81 -9.93 31.90 -7.51
C LYS A 81 -8.69 32.80 -7.42
N ILE A 82 -7.50 32.23 -7.24
CA ILE A 82 -6.25 33.01 -7.24
C ILE A 82 -5.98 33.55 -8.63
N MET A 83 -6.19 32.75 -9.69
CA MET A 83 -6.00 33.20 -11.06
C MET A 83 -6.89 34.39 -11.42
N SER A 84 -8.16 34.40 -10.97
CA SER A 84 -9.04 35.56 -11.24
C SER A 84 -8.51 36.84 -10.58
N LEU A 85 -7.99 36.74 -9.35
CA LEU A 85 -7.44 37.89 -8.62
C LEU A 85 -6.14 38.46 -9.18
N VAL A 86 -5.42 37.70 -10.02
CA VAL A 86 -4.14 38.11 -10.62
C VAL A 86 -4.34 38.68 -12.02
N ILE A 87 -5.46 38.36 -12.68
CA ILE A 87 -5.79 38.83 -14.04
C ILE A 87 -6.57 40.17 -14.00
N ASP A 88 -7.21 40.49 -12.88
CA ASP A 88 -7.76 41.83 -12.57
C ASP A 88 -6.68 42.82 -12.12
#